data_AF-A0A926FLL2-F1
#
_entry.id   AF-A0A926FLL2-F1
#
_cell.length_a   1.000
_cell.length_b   1.000
_cell.length_c   1.000
_cell.angle_alpha   90.00
_cell.angle_beta   90.00
_cell.angle_gamma   90.00
#
_symmetry.space_group_name_H-M   'P 1'
#
loop_
_entity.id
_entity.type
_entity.pdbx_description
1 polymer ?
#
loop_
_entity_poly.entity_id
_entity_poly.type
_entity_poly.pdbx_seq_one_letter_code
_entity_poly.pdbx_strand_id
1 'polypeptide(L)' 'LEETTPDGRFTVVEVECIAGCDKAPSMMINDTYHEPMDGARLGDLLDRLATEAS' A
#
# COMPACT_ATOMS: atom_id res chain seq x y z
N LEU A 1 -9.76 -1.86 -9.60
CA LEU A 1 -8.58 -1.36 -10.37
C LEU A 1 -7.45 -2.37 -10.27
N GLU A 2 -6.67 -2.59 -11.33
CA GLU A 2 -5.43 -3.38 -11.30
C GLU A 2 -4.41 -2.75 -12.25
N GLU A 3 -3.45 -2.02 -11.70
CA GLU A 3 -2.47 -1.25 -12.47
C GLU A 3 -1.07 -1.42 -11.87
N THR A 4 -0.08 -1.58 -12.74
CA THR A 4 1.33 -1.76 -12.34
C THR A 4 2.16 -0.60 -12.85
N THR A 5 3.08 -0.10 -12.03
CA THR A 5 4.02 0.96 -12.42
C THR A 5 4.92 0.50 -13.58
N PRO A 6 5.37 1.40 -14.48
CA PRO A 6 6.19 1.03 -15.64
C PRO A 6 7.53 0.34 -15.29
N ASP A 7 8.06 0.60 -14.10
CA ASP A 7 9.25 -0.06 -13.57
C ASP A 7 8.98 -1.44 -12.95
N GLY A 8 7.72 -1.88 -12.93
CA GLY A 8 7.28 -3.19 -12.44
C GLY A 8 7.34 -3.35 -10.93
N ARG A 9 7.53 -2.27 -10.16
CA ARG A 9 7.80 -2.35 -8.72
C ARG A 9 6.56 -2.39 -7.85
N PHE A 10 5.50 -1.70 -8.27
CA PHE A 10 4.27 -1.61 -7.50
C PHE A 10 3.07 -1.96 -8.38
N THR A 11 2.18 -2.78 -7.86
CA THR A 11 0.86 -3.04 -8.43
C THR A 11 -0.18 -2.57 -7.43
N VAL A 12 -1.09 -1.69 -7.86
CA VAL A 12 -2.26 -1.31 -7.07
C VAL A 12 -3.41 -2.22 -7.46
N VAL A 13 -4.01 -2.86 -6.45
CA VAL A 13 -5.20 -3.68 -6.63
C VAL A 13 -6.28 -3.12 -5.71
N GLU A 14 -7.44 -2.84 -6.28
CA GLU A 14 -8.63 -2.53 -5.51
C GLU A 14 -9.26 -3.82 -5.03
N VAL A 15 -9.38 -3.96 -3.72
CA VAL A 15 -10.03 -5.08 -3.07
C VAL A 15 -11.22 -4.58 -2.26
N GLU A 16 -12.13 -5.50 -1.99
CA GLU A 16 -13.24 -5.27 -1.07
C GLU A 16 -12.71 -5.21 0.38
N CYS A 17 -13.43 -5.80 1.33
CA CYS A 17 -13.04 -5.76 2.74
C CYS A 17 -11.75 -6.56 3.01
N ILE A 18 -10.76 -5.89 3.61
CA ILE A 18 -9.54 -6.50 4.17
C ILE A 18 -9.60 -6.70 5.70
N ALA A 19 -10.78 -6.55 6.30
CA ALA A 19 -11.01 -6.68 7.75
C ALA A 19 -10.19 -5.74 8.67
N GLY A 20 -9.77 -4.57 8.18
CA GLY A 20 -9.05 -3.53 8.94
C GLY A 20 -9.92 -2.35 9.42
N CYS A 21 -11.24 -2.53 9.51
CA CYS A 21 -12.17 -1.41 9.67
C CYS A 21 -12.06 -0.66 11.02
N ASP A 22 -11.46 -1.27 12.05
CA ASP A 22 -11.21 -0.64 13.36
C ASP A 22 -10.11 0.44 13.30
N LYS A 23 -9.26 0.40 12.27
CA LYS A 23 -8.13 1.34 12.06
C LYS A 23 -8.14 2.01 10.70
N ALA A 24 -9.30 2.06 10.05
CA ALA A 24 -9.46 2.70 8.75
C ALA A 24 -8.96 4.17 8.76
N PRO A 25 -8.42 4.68 7.63
CA PRO A 25 -8.18 3.99 6.36
C PRO A 25 -7.06 2.94 6.45
N SER A 26 -7.28 1.79 5.84
CA SER A 26 -6.37 0.64 5.91
C SER A 26 -5.86 0.25 4.53
N MET A 27 -4.59 -0.10 4.45
CA MET A 27 -3.96 -0.63 3.24
C MET A 27 -3.15 -1.87 3.58
N MET A 28 -3.04 -2.80 2.63
CA MET A 28 -2.19 -3.97 2.73
C MET A 28 -1.17 -3.94 1.61
N ILE A 29 0.10 -4.15 1.95
CA ILE A 29 1.17 -4.35 0.98
C ILE A 29 1.74 -5.74 1.22
N ASN A 30 1.66 -6.60 0.20
CA ASN A 30 1.89 -8.03 0.34
C ASN A 30 1.00 -8.59 1.47
N ASP A 31 1.56 -9.05 2.58
CA ASP A 31 0.83 -9.61 3.72
C ASP A 31 0.84 -8.70 4.97
N THR A 32 1.29 -7.45 4.82
CA THR A 32 1.45 -6.52 5.94
C THR A 32 0.40 -5.42 5.91
N TYR A 33 -0.32 -5.27 7.02
CA TYR A 33 -1.23 -4.15 7.24
C TYR A 33 -0.44 -2.88 7.57
N HIS A 34 -0.78 -1.79 6.87
CA HIS A 34 -0.29 -0.46 7.14
C HIS A 34 -1.49 0.40 7.55
N GLU A 35 -1.53 0.81 8.82
CA GLU A 35 -2.71 1.42 9.43
C GLU A 35 -2.34 2.36 10.60
N PRO A 36 -3.09 3.43 10.85
CA PRO A 36 -4.02 4.07 9.90
C PRO A 36 -3.23 4.79 8.81
N MET A 37 -3.79 4.88 7.60
CA MET A 37 -3.14 5.52 6.45
C MET A 37 -3.78 6.86 6.08
N ASP A 38 -2.93 7.73 5.57
CA ASP A 38 -3.29 8.97 4.89
C ASP A 38 -2.35 9.16 3.68
N GLY A 39 -2.57 10.23 2.91
CA GLY A 39 -1.77 10.49 1.71
C GLY A 39 -0.28 10.74 1.99
N ALA A 40 0.07 11.33 3.13
CA ALA A 40 1.46 11.61 3.48
C ALA A 40 2.19 10.31 3.88
N ARG A 41 1.57 9.50 4.75
CA ARG A 41 2.08 8.19 5.16
C ARG A 41 2.23 7.23 3.99
N LEU A 42 1.32 7.29 3.03
CA LEU A 42 1.44 6.49 1.80
C LEU A 42 2.66 6.90 0.98
N GLY A 43 2.90 8.21 0.81
CA GLY A 43 4.10 8.71 0.16
C GLY A 43 5.38 8.21 0.83
N ASP A 44 5.50 8.43 2.15
CA ASP A 44 6.66 7.99 2.94
C ASP A 44 6.88 6.46 2.87
N LEU A 45 5.79 5.69 2.88
CA LEU A 45 5.83 4.23 2.79
C LEU A 45 6.36 3.77 1.42
N LEU A 46 5.89 4.37 0.33
CA LEU A 46 6.33 4.02 -1.02
C LEU A 46 7.81 4.36 -1.23
N ASP A 47 8.27 5.53 -0.77
CA ASP A 47 9.68 5.95 -0.85
C ASP A 47 10.62 4.98 -0.12
N ARG A 48 10.20 4.54 1.08
CA ARG A 48 10.96 3.56 1.87
C ARG A 48 11.03 2.21 1.16
N LEU A 49 9.90 1.68 0.70
CA LEU A 49 9.85 0.39 -0.01
C LEU A 49 10.64 0.44 -1.33
N ALA A 50 10.61 1.58 -2.02
CA ALA A 50 11.39 1.80 -3.23
C ALA A 50 12.91 1.81 -2.97
N THR A 51 13.35 2.01 -1.74
CA THR A 51 14.77 1.93 -1.38
C THR A 51 15.17 0.51 -0.95
N GLU A 52 14.30 -0.16 -0.19
CA GLU A 52 14.54 -1.50 0.39
C GLU A 52 14.60 -2.62 -0.65
N ALA A 53 13.85 -2.52 -1.75
CA ALA A 53 13.80 -3.54 -2.81
C ALA A 53 14.95 -3.44 -3.84
N SER A 54 16.15 -3.03 -3.39
CA SER A 54 17.38 -2.91 -4.22
C SER A 54 18.38 -4.02 -3.94
#